data_AF-A0A2N5A516-F1
#
_entry.id   AF-A0A2N5A516-F1
#
_cell.length_a   1.000
_cell.length_b   1.000
_cell.length_c   1.000
_cell.angle_alpha   90.00
_cell.angle_beta   90.00
_cell.angle_gamma   90.00
#
_symmetry.space_group_name_H-M   'P 1'
#
loop_
_entity.id
_entity.type
_entity.pdbx_description
1 polymer ?
#
loop_
_entity_poly.entity_id
_entity_poly.type
_entity_poly.pdbx_seq_one_letter_code
_entity_poly.pdbx_strand_id
1 'polypeptide(L)'
;NWYLEAHDTRTNMSRTNYSYTHHIYKDGYYQQGYPLGDAMGGDGQLIAGKVELITEDNQRWSTRLVYAKVNPEDQSINKAFPHADTLKGVQLGWSGDVYQSVRLNTSLWYTNANNSDSDDVGASAGIEIPFSL
;
A
#
# COMPACT_ATOMS: atom_id res chain seq x y z
N ASN A 1 11.87 5.91 14.51
CA ASN A 1 10.67 5.05 14.63
C ASN A 1 10.74 3.92 13.63
N TRP A 2 10.28 2.72 13.96
CA TRP A 2 10.29 1.59 13.02
C TRP A 2 9.16 0.60 13.33
N TYR A 3 8.78 -0.19 12.32
CA TYR A 3 7.87 -1.32 12.47
C TYR A 3 8.24 -2.46 11.52
N LEU A 4 7.77 -3.66 11.85
CA LEU A 4 7.71 -4.83 10.98
C LEU A 4 6.30 -5.42 11.09
N GLU A 5 5.62 -5.59 9.96
CA GLU A 5 4.24 -6.08 9.88
C GLU A 5 4.15 -7.29 8.93
N ALA A 6 3.27 -8.24 9.25
CA ALA A 6 3.01 -9.40 8.42
C ALA A 6 1.50 -9.70 8.39
N HIS A 7 0.94 -9.78 7.20
CA HIS A 7 -0.50 -9.98 6.97
C HIS A 7 -0.73 -11.26 6.15
N ASP A 8 -1.80 -11.96 6.46
CA ASP A 8 -2.34 -13.05 5.66
C ASP A 8 -3.85 -12.89 5.57
N THR A 9 -4.33 -12.50 4.38
CA THR A 9 -5.76 -12.29 4.13
C THR A 9 -6.41 -13.51 3.48
N ARG A 10 -5.75 -14.68 3.46
CA ARG A 10 -6.37 -15.96 3.07
C ARG A 10 -7.18 -16.53 4.23
N THR A 11 -8.16 -17.37 3.91
CA THR A 11 -8.93 -18.07 4.92
C THR A 11 -8.07 -19.17 5.54
N ASN A 12 -7.81 -19.10 6.84
CA ASN A 12 -6.93 -20.03 7.57
C ASN A 12 -5.54 -20.18 6.92
N MET A 13 -4.97 -19.07 6.40
CA MET A 13 -3.63 -19.03 5.78
C MET A 13 -3.41 -20.02 4.62
N SER A 14 -4.50 -20.53 4.02
CA SER A 14 -4.43 -21.60 3.02
C SER A 14 -5.51 -21.48 1.96
N ARG A 15 -6.77 -21.46 2.36
CA ARG A 15 -7.92 -21.42 1.44
C ARG A 15 -8.05 -20.04 0.81
N THR A 16 -8.18 -20.03 -0.52
CA THR A 16 -8.44 -18.86 -1.35
C THR A 16 -9.91 -18.78 -1.78
N ASN A 17 -10.27 -17.71 -2.47
CA ASN A 17 -11.58 -17.43 -3.05
C ASN A 17 -12.74 -17.41 -2.04
N TYR A 18 -12.45 -16.96 -0.82
CA TYR A 18 -13.46 -16.86 0.25
C TYR A 18 -13.31 -15.57 1.04
N SER A 19 -12.07 -15.18 1.37
CA SER A 19 -11.80 -13.90 2.02
C SER A 19 -12.31 -12.73 1.17
N TYR A 20 -13.01 -11.79 1.82
CA TYR A 20 -13.67 -10.64 1.18
C TYR A 20 -14.67 -10.98 0.06
N THR A 21 -15.04 -12.26 -0.09
CA THR A 21 -16.03 -12.72 -1.06
C THR A 21 -17.35 -13.01 -0.33
N HIS A 22 -18.48 -12.74 -0.99
CA HIS A 22 -19.79 -13.07 -0.44
C HIS A 22 -20.76 -13.48 -1.55
N HIS A 23 -21.69 -14.39 -1.23
CA HIS A 23 -22.62 -14.94 -2.24
C HIS A 23 -23.83 -14.03 -2.53
N ILE A 24 -24.25 -13.21 -1.55
CA ILE A 24 -25.28 -12.15 -1.71
C ILE A 24 -24.65 -10.88 -2.29
N TYR A 25 -23.72 -10.26 -1.57
CA TYR A 25 -22.90 -9.14 -2.05
C TYR A 25 -21.80 -9.64 -2.98
N LYS A 26 -22.12 -9.85 -4.25
CA LYS A 26 -21.22 -10.47 -5.23
C LYS A 26 -19.99 -9.62 -5.57
N ASP A 27 -20.07 -8.32 -5.34
CA ASP A 27 -18.92 -7.40 -5.45
C ASP A 27 -17.94 -7.56 -4.25
N GLY A 28 -18.29 -8.39 -3.27
CA GLY A 28 -17.48 -8.67 -2.10
C GLY A 28 -17.39 -7.49 -1.12
N TYR A 29 -16.37 -7.51 -0.26
CA TYR A 29 -16.08 -6.44 0.69
C TYR A 29 -15.24 -5.33 0.06
N TYR A 30 -15.72 -4.82 -1.08
CA TYR A 30 -15.06 -3.81 -1.90
C TYR A 30 -16.03 -2.67 -2.21
N GLN A 31 -15.50 -1.45 -2.25
CA GLN A 31 -16.22 -0.28 -2.75
C GLN A 31 -15.51 0.22 -4.02
N GLN A 32 -16.24 0.28 -5.13
CA GLN A 32 -15.69 0.65 -6.44
C GLN A 32 -14.51 -0.24 -6.90
N GLY A 33 -14.40 -1.46 -6.34
CA GLY A 33 -13.30 -2.39 -6.59
C GLY A 33 -12.07 -2.21 -5.69
N TYR A 34 -12.08 -1.24 -4.77
CA TYR A 34 -11.05 -1.08 -3.75
C TYR A 34 -11.50 -1.72 -2.43
N PRO A 35 -10.63 -2.47 -1.74
CA PRO A 35 -11.00 -3.18 -0.52
C PRO A 35 -11.33 -2.20 0.59
N LEU A 36 -12.37 -2.50 1.36
CA LEU A 36 -12.71 -1.76 2.58
C LEU A 36 -11.87 -2.20 3.79
N GLY A 37 -11.14 -3.32 3.67
CA GLY A 37 -10.27 -3.89 4.69
C GLY A 37 -8.80 -3.61 4.44
N ASP A 38 -7.99 -4.67 4.32
CA ASP A 38 -6.58 -4.55 3.96
C ASP A 38 -6.40 -4.11 2.50
N ALA A 39 -5.39 -3.27 2.24
CA ALA A 39 -5.12 -2.67 0.94
C ALA A 39 -4.85 -3.72 -0.16
N MET A 40 -4.35 -4.91 0.20
CA MET A 40 -4.14 -6.01 -0.75
C MET A 40 -5.43 -6.61 -1.31
N GLY A 41 -6.54 -6.49 -0.57
CA GLY A 41 -7.73 -7.31 -0.80
C GLY A 41 -7.58 -8.72 -0.24
N GLY A 42 -8.39 -9.63 -0.77
CA GLY A 42 -8.49 -11.01 -0.31
C GLY A 42 -7.30 -11.85 -0.78
N ASP A 43 -7.04 -12.93 -0.03
CA ASP A 43 -6.11 -14.00 -0.41
C ASP A 43 -4.64 -13.59 -0.58
N GLY A 44 -4.27 -12.42 -0.06
CA GLY A 44 -2.93 -11.87 -0.09
C GLY A 44 -2.06 -12.30 1.08
N GLN A 45 -0.75 -12.19 0.88
CA GLN A 45 0.27 -12.34 1.93
C GLN A 45 1.22 -11.16 1.83
N LEU A 46 1.47 -10.47 2.94
CA LEU A 46 2.39 -9.33 2.96
C LEU A 46 3.34 -9.43 4.14
N ILE A 47 4.57 -9.02 3.90
CA ILE A 47 5.55 -8.67 4.93
C ILE A 47 6.10 -7.31 4.54
N ALA A 48 6.04 -6.36 5.47
CA ALA A 48 6.60 -5.03 5.25
C ALA A 48 7.32 -4.52 6.49
N GLY A 49 8.39 -3.77 6.25
CA GLY A 49 9.14 -3.09 7.30
C GLY A 49 9.34 -1.64 6.92
N LYS A 50 9.20 -0.74 7.88
CA LYS A 50 9.47 0.69 7.68
C LYS A 50 10.37 1.21 8.79
N VAL A 51 11.31 2.05 8.41
CA VAL A 51 12.09 2.87 9.33
C VAL A 51 11.86 4.33 8.98
N GLU A 52 11.75 5.17 9.99
CA GLU A 52 11.60 6.61 9.87
C GLU A 52 12.52 7.33 10.87
N LEU A 53 13.26 8.32 10.37
CA LEU A 53 14.05 9.27 11.14
C LEU A 53 13.32 10.61 11.13
N ILE A 54 13.12 11.18 12.32
CA ILE A 54 12.52 12.50 12.50
C ILE A 54 13.58 13.41 13.10
N THR A 55 13.91 14.52 12.44
CA THR A 55 14.87 15.51 12.93
C THR A 55 14.21 16.48 13.92
N GLU A 56 15.02 17.26 14.63
CA GLU A 56 14.52 18.35 15.48
C GLU A 56 13.73 19.39 14.67
N ASP A 57 14.12 19.62 13.41
CA ASP A 57 13.41 20.48 12.45
C ASP A 57 12.13 19.84 11.87
N ASN A 58 11.62 18.76 12.48
CA ASN A 58 10.42 18.03 12.05
C ASN A 58 10.47 17.49 10.61
N GLN A 59 11.68 17.36 10.04
CA GLN A 59 11.88 16.66 8.77
C GLN A 59 11.81 15.16 9.01
N ARG A 60 11.12 14.45 8.13
CA ARG A 60 10.90 13.01 8.26
C ARG A 60 11.45 12.30 7.04
N TRP A 61 12.45 11.46 7.27
CA TRP A 61 13.03 10.58 6.28
C TRP A 61 12.53 9.18 6.54
N SER A 62 11.98 8.52 5.52
CA SER A 62 11.46 7.16 5.68
C SER A 62 11.90 6.23 4.56
N THR A 63 12.13 4.98 4.94
CA THR A 63 12.43 3.88 4.04
C THR A 63 11.50 2.73 4.38
N ARG A 64 10.78 2.21 3.38
CA ARG A 64 9.88 1.07 3.51
C ARG A 64 10.27 -0.01 2.50
N LEU A 65 10.30 -1.25 2.97
CA LEU A 65 10.45 -2.44 2.15
C LEU A 65 9.18 -3.27 2.26
N VAL A 66 8.74 -3.85 1.14
CA VAL A 66 7.55 -4.69 1.09
C VAL A 66 7.77 -5.89 0.19
N TYR A 67 7.31 -7.05 0.66
CA TYR A 67 7.10 -8.24 -0.12
C TYR A 67 5.62 -8.60 -0.02
N ALA A 68 4.91 -8.66 -1.14
CA ALA A 68 3.49 -9.00 -1.14
C ALA A 68 3.15 -9.97 -2.27
N LYS A 69 2.37 -11.02 -1.96
CA LYS A 69 1.66 -11.82 -2.96
C LYS A 69 0.21 -11.37 -2.95
N VAL A 70 -0.31 -10.98 -4.10
CA VAL A 70 -1.64 -10.37 -4.22
C VAL A 70 -2.49 -11.13 -5.23
N ASN A 71 -3.80 -11.20 -4.95
CA ASN A 71 -4.85 -11.74 -5.80
C ASN A 71 -4.50 -13.03 -6.58
N PRO A 72 -4.11 -14.13 -5.91
CA PRO A 72 -3.66 -15.35 -6.57
C PRO A 72 -4.70 -16.04 -7.47
N GLU A 73 -5.98 -15.68 -7.34
CA GLU A 73 -7.10 -16.25 -8.10
C GLU A 73 -7.62 -15.30 -9.20
N ASP A 74 -6.91 -14.21 -9.49
CA ASP A 74 -7.29 -13.20 -10.50
C ASP A 74 -8.75 -12.71 -10.34
N GLN A 75 -9.16 -12.47 -9.09
CA GLN A 75 -10.52 -12.08 -8.76
C GLN A 75 -10.84 -10.69 -9.33
N SER A 76 -11.75 -10.63 -10.29
CA SER A 76 -12.20 -9.37 -10.92
C SER A 76 -12.83 -8.34 -9.97
N ILE A 77 -13.25 -8.76 -8.76
CA ILE A 77 -13.77 -7.85 -7.72
C ILE A 77 -12.69 -6.95 -7.11
N ASN A 78 -11.42 -7.34 -7.19
CA ASN A 78 -10.29 -6.57 -6.68
C ASN A 78 -9.65 -5.77 -7.82
N LYS A 79 -9.99 -4.48 -7.91
CA LYS A 79 -9.39 -3.55 -8.88
C LYS A 79 -8.10 -2.92 -8.39
N ALA A 80 -7.79 -3.01 -7.09
CA ALA A 80 -6.53 -2.51 -6.55
C ALA A 80 -5.35 -3.37 -7.04
N PHE A 81 -5.53 -4.69 -7.08
CA PHE A 81 -4.59 -5.66 -7.64
C PHE A 81 -5.37 -6.64 -8.54
N PRO A 82 -5.57 -6.33 -9.83
CA PRO A 82 -6.43 -7.12 -10.71
C PRO A 82 -5.83 -8.48 -11.09
N HIS A 83 -4.52 -8.64 -10.93
CA HIS A 83 -3.79 -9.82 -11.36
C HIS A 83 -3.05 -10.51 -10.20
N ALA A 84 -2.88 -11.83 -10.33
CA ALA A 84 -2.00 -12.62 -9.50
C ALA A 84 -0.56 -12.16 -9.66
N ASP A 85 0.00 -11.56 -8.61
CA ASP A 85 1.35 -11.01 -8.67
C ASP A 85 2.14 -11.18 -7.36
N THR A 86 3.47 -11.16 -7.48
CA THR A 86 4.42 -11.09 -6.38
C THR A 86 5.20 -9.77 -6.47
N LEU A 87 4.82 -8.83 -5.63
CA LEU A 87 5.39 -7.49 -5.56
C LEU A 87 6.57 -7.46 -4.59
N LYS A 88 7.70 -6.92 -5.06
CA LYS A 88 8.87 -6.61 -4.23
C LYS A 88 9.17 -5.13 -4.37
N GLY A 89 8.81 -4.35 -3.36
CA GLY A 89 8.88 -2.90 -3.41
C GLY A 89 9.86 -2.31 -2.42
N VAL A 90 10.52 -1.23 -2.83
CA VAL A 90 11.20 -0.27 -1.95
C VAL A 90 10.58 1.11 -2.15
N GLN A 91 10.32 1.80 -1.05
CA GLN A 91 9.77 3.15 -1.06
C GLN A 91 10.59 4.04 -0.14
N LEU A 92 11.01 5.18 -0.65
CA LEU A 92 11.63 6.27 0.08
C LEU A 92 10.61 7.41 0.22
N GLY A 93 10.67 8.11 1.34
CA GLY A 93 9.83 9.26 1.58
C GLY A 93 10.58 10.35 2.32
N TRP A 94 10.33 11.60 1.92
CA TRP A 94 10.77 12.78 2.64
C TRP A 94 9.59 13.70 2.89
N SER A 95 9.48 14.22 4.10
CA SER A 95 8.46 15.18 4.50
C SER A 95 9.10 16.30 5.32
N GLY A 96 8.73 17.55 5.04
CA GLY A 96 9.27 18.69 5.76
C GLY A 96 8.50 19.98 5.49
N ASP A 97 8.65 20.94 6.40
CA ASP A 97 8.06 22.27 6.26
C ASP A 97 8.96 23.11 5.34
N VAL A 98 8.39 23.60 4.24
CA VAL A 98 9.14 24.29 3.16
C VAL A 98 9.03 25.80 3.29
N TYR A 99 7.89 26.30 3.78
CA TYR A 99 7.66 27.72 3.97
C TYR A 99 6.64 27.98 5.08
N GLN A 100 7.07 28.58 6.20
CA GLN A 100 6.23 28.78 7.38
C GLN A 100 5.56 27.44 7.79
N SER A 101 4.22 27.38 7.78
CA SER A 101 3.44 26.19 8.10
C SER A 101 3.09 25.32 6.87
N VAL A 102 3.65 25.62 5.69
CA VAL A 102 3.43 24.83 4.47
C VAL A 102 4.33 23.60 4.48
N ARG A 103 3.70 22.42 4.49
CA ARG A 103 4.39 21.13 4.54
C ARG A 103 4.37 20.45 3.17
N LEU A 104 5.50 19.90 2.77
CA LEU A 104 5.65 19.11 1.54
C LEU A 104 5.95 17.66 1.91
N ASN A 105 5.23 16.73 1.27
CA ASN A 105 5.40 15.30 1.40
C ASN A 105 5.78 14.73 0.04
N THR A 106 6.89 14.03 -0.04
CA THR A 106 7.39 13.42 -1.28
C THR A 106 7.62 11.93 -1.07
N SER A 107 7.39 11.14 -2.11
CA SER A 107 7.70 9.72 -2.12
C SER A 107 8.28 9.29 -3.47
N LEU A 108 9.23 8.38 -3.41
CA LEU A 108 9.82 7.71 -4.56
C LEU A 108 9.75 6.21 -4.30
N TRP A 109 9.35 5.41 -5.29
CA TRP A 109 9.30 3.97 -5.14
C TRP A 109 9.84 3.24 -6.37
N TYR A 110 10.28 2.02 -6.14
CA TYR A 110 10.55 1.02 -7.14
C TYR A 110 9.86 -0.28 -6.72
N THR A 111 9.17 -0.91 -7.66
CA THR A 111 8.46 -2.18 -7.48
C THR A 111 8.90 -3.13 -8.58
N ASN A 112 9.47 -4.27 -8.19
CA ASN A 112 9.61 -5.40 -9.08
C ASN A 112 8.33 -6.23 -9.00
N ALA A 113 7.64 -6.34 -10.13
CA ALA A 113 6.37 -7.04 -10.28
C ALA A 113 6.44 -7.94 -11.52
N ASN A 114 5.64 -9.01 -11.54
CA ASN A 114 5.59 -9.93 -12.69
C ASN A 114 4.51 -9.53 -13.69
N ASN A 115 3.41 -8.93 -13.24
CA ASN A 115 2.23 -8.64 -14.06
C ASN A 115 1.48 -7.39 -13.57
N SER A 116 2.23 -6.35 -13.17
CA SER A 116 1.69 -5.07 -12.71
C SER A 116 1.21 -4.21 -13.88
N ASP A 117 0.05 -3.58 -13.71
CA ASP A 117 -0.50 -2.58 -14.64
C ASP A 117 0.12 -1.17 -14.45
N SER A 118 1.07 -1.03 -13.53
CA SER A 118 1.73 0.23 -13.18
C SER A 118 3.24 0.15 -13.40
N ASP A 119 3.85 1.31 -13.70
CA ASP A 119 5.29 1.45 -13.91
C ASP A 119 6.10 0.95 -12.70
N ASP A 120 7.21 0.26 -12.99
CA ASP A 120 8.12 -0.28 -11.98
C ASP A 120 8.77 0.81 -11.12
N VAL A 121 8.83 2.06 -11.59
CA VAL A 121 9.37 3.22 -10.85
C VAL A 121 8.35 4.34 -10.86
N GLY A 122 8.17 5.01 -9.72
CA GLY A 122 7.30 6.18 -9.65
C GLY A 122 7.66 7.15 -8.53
N ALA A 123 7.14 8.37 -8.64
CA ALA A 123 7.30 9.41 -7.64
C ALA A 123 5.98 10.17 -7.43
N SER A 124 5.77 10.68 -6.21
CA SER A 124 4.61 11.50 -5.85
C SER A 124 5.02 12.65 -4.94
N ALA A 125 4.24 13.73 -4.99
CA ALA A 125 4.39 14.89 -4.12
C ALA A 125 3.01 15.41 -3.70
N GLY A 126 2.86 15.77 -2.43
CA GLY A 126 1.66 16.36 -1.84
C GLY A 126 2.01 17.56 -0.96
N ILE A 127 1.17 18.59 -0.96
CA ILE A 127 1.40 19.84 -0.22
C ILE A 127 0.24 20.09 0.74
N GLU A 128 0.55 20.51 1.96
CA GLU A 128 -0.41 20.89 2.99
C GLU A 128 -0.23 22.37 3.31
N ILE A 129 -1.31 23.15 3.18
CA ILE A 129 -1.32 24.60 3.44
C ILE A 129 -2.41 24.89 4.47
N PRO A 130 -2.05 25.09 5.76
CA PRO A 130 -3.01 25.48 6.77
C PRO A 130 -3.36 26.97 6.66
N PHE A 131 -4.64 27.28 6.77
CA PHE A 131 -5.15 28.66 6.85
C PHE A 131 -5.83 28.89 8.20
N SER A 132 -5.63 30.08 8.77
CA SER A 132 -6.44 30.55 9.90
C SER A 132 -7.81 30.99 9.35
N LEU A 133 -8.89 30.38 9.85
CA LEU A 133 -10.28 30.78 9.60
C LEU A 133 -10.73 31.83 10.61
#